data_AF-A0A2I0QHR9-F1
#
_entry.id   AF-A0A2I0QHR9-F1
#
_cell.length_a   1.000
_cell.length_b   1.000
_cell.length_c   1.000
_cell.angle_alpha   90.00
_cell.angle_beta   90.00
_cell.angle_gamma   90.00
#
_symmetry.space_group_name_H-M   'P 1'
#
loop_
_entity.id
_entity.type
_entity.pdbx_description
1 polymer ?
#
loop_
_entity_poly.entity_id
_entity_poly.type
_entity_poly.pdbx_seq_one_letter_code
_entity_poly.pdbx_strand_id
1 'polypeptide(L)'
;MKFIIKTKIYLKNIKQNNMKIEELKNKHKDEWLAIKVTKKKEGLPIEGEIVYHNKDRKQLHEKTREIDDLMIMYAGKIVKEGYAYVL
;
A
#
# COMPACT_ATOMS: atom_id res chain seq x y z
N MET A 1 11.61 -18.52 -15.97
CA MET A 1 10.47 -19.10 -15.21
C MET A 1 10.69 -19.13 -13.68
N LYS A 2 11.26 -18.07 -13.07
CA LYS A 2 11.50 -17.99 -11.61
C LYS A 2 10.65 -16.95 -10.87
N PHE A 3 9.99 -16.05 -11.59
CA PHE A 3 9.19 -14.96 -11.00
C PHE A 3 7.84 -15.44 -10.45
N ILE A 4 7.11 -16.28 -11.21
CA ILE A 4 5.77 -16.78 -10.84
C ILE A 4 5.78 -17.51 -9.49
N ILE A 5 6.84 -18.27 -9.22
CA ILE A 5 6.98 -19.04 -7.96
C ILE A 5 7.22 -18.09 -6.78
N LYS A 6 8.07 -17.06 -6.93
CA LYS A 6 8.30 -16.06 -5.89
C LYS A 6 7.02 -15.30 -5.56
N THR A 7 6.28 -14.83 -6.56
CA THR A 7 5.03 -14.07 -6.34
C THR A 7 3.98 -14.93 -5.63
N LYS A 8 3.79 -16.19 -6.02
CA LYS A 8 2.88 -17.12 -5.30
C LYS A 8 3.30 -17.39 -3.85
N ILE A 9 4.60 -17.42 -3.56
CA ILE A 9 5.12 -17.59 -2.20
C ILE A 9 4.92 -16.31 -1.36
N TYR A 10 5.15 -15.12 -1.93
CA TYR A 10 4.88 -13.84 -1.26
C TYR A 10 3.39 -13.68 -0.92
N LEU A 11 2.50 -14.04 -1.86
CA LEU A 11 1.05 -13.99 -1.65
C LEU A 11 0.55 -15.03 -0.63
N LYS A 12 1.26 -16.15 -0.42
CA LYS A 12 0.87 -17.20 0.55
C LYS A 12 1.13 -16.83 2.01
N ASN A 13 1.98 -15.83 2.28
CA ASN A 13 2.38 -15.45 3.65
C ASN A 13 1.69 -14.17 4.16
N ILE A 14 0.77 -13.58 3.39
CA ILE A 14 -0.03 -12.46 3.88
C ILE A 14 -1.12 -13.05 4.78
N LYS A 15 -0.87 -13.01 6.09
CA LYS A 15 -1.92 -13.22 7.10
C LYS A 15 -3.03 -12.21 6.80
N GLN A 16 -4.22 -12.72 6.48
CA GLN A 16 -5.47 -11.96 6.32
C GLN A 16 -5.76 -11.19 7.61
N ASN A 17 -5.24 -9.98 7.73
CA ASN A 17 -5.56 -9.04 8.79
C ASN A 17 -5.93 -7.73 8.09
N ASN A 18 -7.21 -7.58 7.77
CA ASN A 18 -7.76 -6.32 7.31
C ASN A 18 -7.53 -5.28 8.41
N MET A 19 -6.91 -4.16 8.05
CA MET A 19 -6.56 -3.09 8.98
C MET A 19 -7.09 -1.75 8.48
N LYS A 20 -7.32 -0.80 9.38
CA LYS A 20 -7.67 0.56 8.98
C LYS A 20 -6.52 1.18 8.19
N ILE A 21 -6.84 1.92 7.14
CA ILE A 21 -5.83 2.59 6.30
C ILE A 21 -4.91 3.51 7.13
N GLU A 22 -5.47 4.18 8.13
CA GLU A 22 -4.70 5.03 9.05
C GLU A 22 -3.70 4.24 9.90
N GLU A 23 -4.08 3.05 10.36
CA GLU A 23 -3.17 2.16 11.10
C GLU A 23 -2.06 1.62 10.21
N LEU A 24 -2.36 1.30 8.94
CA LEU A 24 -1.37 0.91 7.94
C LEU A 24 -0.35 2.03 7.69
N LYS A 25 -0.83 3.27 7.57
CA LYS A 25 0.03 4.45 7.43
C LYS A 25 0.97 4.63 8.62
N ASN A 26 0.46 4.46 9.84
CA ASN A 26 1.26 4.60 11.06
C ASN A 26 2.31 3.48 11.20
N LYS A 27 1.99 2.25 10.78
CA LYS A 27 2.93 1.12 10.83
C LYS A 27 4.07 1.21 9.81
N HIS A 28 3.80 1.79 8.63
CA HIS A 28 4.74 1.86 7.52
C HIS A 28 5.16 3.29 7.21
N LYS A 29 5.51 4.04 8.26
CA LYS A 29 5.83 5.46 8.14
C LYS A 29 6.98 5.69 7.14
N ASP A 30 6.81 6.71 6.29
CA ASP A 30 7.78 7.13 5.27
C ASP A 30 8.07 6.05 4.20
N GLU A 31 7.12 5.14 3.98
CA GLU A 31 7.17 4.13 2.92
C GLU A 31 6.02 4.30 1.92
N TRP A 32 6.21 3.78 0.70
CA TRP A 32 5.13 3.58 -0.24
C TRP A 32 4.39 2.29 0.08
N LEU A 33 3.06 2.34 0.00
CA LEU A 33 2.15 1.25 0.27
C LEU A 33 1.33 0.93 -0.96
N ALA A 34 1.20 -0.37 -1.24
CA ALA A 34 0.27 -0.92 -2.20
C ALA A 34 -0.79 -1.72 -1.43
N ILE A 35 -2.00 -1.18 -1.42
CA ILE A 35 -3.07 -1.64 -0.55
C ILE A 35 -4.21 -2.18 -1.39
N LYS A 36 -4.62 -3.42 -1.13
CA LYS A 36 -5.90 -3.92 -1.61
C LYS A 36 -7.00 -3.40 -0.70
N VAL A 37 -7.88 -2.53 -1.22
CA VAL A 37 -8.97 -1.96 -0.44
C VAL A 37 -10.01 -3.03 -0.17
N THR A 38 -10.36 -3.24 1.10
CA THR A 38 -11.32 -4.27 1.53
C THR A 38 -12.64 -3.66 1.97
N LYS A 39 -12.65 -2.38 2.34
CA LYS A 39 -13.86 -1.65 2.73
C LYS A 39 -13.78 -0.18 2.39
N LYS A 40 -14.91 0.34 1.88
CA LYS A 40 -15.12 1.77 1.63
C LYS A 40 -16.30 2.28 2.46
N LYS A 41 -16.23 3.54 2.89
CA LYS A 41 -17.33 4.29 3.49
C LYS A 41 -17.47 5.59 2.71
N GLU A 42 -18.67 5.88 2.20
CA GLU A 42 -18.93 7.10 1.41
C GLU A 42 -17.95 7.25 0.22
N GLY A 43 -17.61 6.13 -0.42
CA GLY A 43 -16.64 6.07 -1.52
C GLY A 43 -15.16 6.13 -1.09
N LEU A 44 -14.86 6.47 0.17
CA LEU A 44 -13.51 6.57 0.69
C LEU A 44 -13.01 5.21 1.25
N PRO A 45 -11.77 4.78 0.94
CA PRO A 45 -11.19 3.57 1.50
C PRO A 45 -10.91 3.74 3.00
N ILE A 46 -11.47 2.86 3.82
CA ILE A 46 -11.31 2.90 5.28
C ILE A 46 -10.54 1.70 5.84
N GLU A 47 -10.57 0.55 5.15
CA GLU A 47 -9.82 -0.65 5.51
C GLU A 47 -9.17 -1.26 4.27
N GLY A 48 -8.05 -1.94 4.46
CA GLY A 48 -7.33 -2.64 3.41
C GLY A 48 -6.29 -3.62 3.92
N GLU A 49 -5.66 -4.29 2.96
CA GLU A 49 -4.60 -5.26 3.18
C GLU A 49 -3.34 -4.80 2.42
N ILE A 50 -2.18 -4.86 3.09
CA ILE A 50 -0.89 -4.54 2.46
C ILE A 50 -0.52 -5.70 1.54
N VAL A 51 -0.48 -5.42 0.24
CA VAL A 51 0.02 -6.34 -0.78
C VAL A 51 1.53 -6.21 -0.91
N TYR A 52 2.03 -4.98 -0.86
CA TYR A 52 3.46 -4.69 -0.89
C TYR A 52 3.73 -3.32 -0.25
N HIS A 53 4.93 -3.15 0.29
CA HIS A 53 5.42 -1.86 0.78
C HIS A 53 6.91 -1.74 0.51
N ASN A 54 7.38 -0.52 0.22
CA ASN A 54 8.80 -0.25 -0.01
C ASN A 54 9.08 1.25 0.17
N LYS A 55 10.26 1.60 0.68
CA LYS A 55 10.72 3.01 0.71
C LYS A 55 10.95 3.58 -0.68
N ASP A 56 11.36 2.74 -1.62
CA ASP A 56 11.59 3.09 -3.01
C ASP A 56 10.29 2.94 -3.83
N ARG A 57 9.78 4.07 -4.32
CA ARG A 57 8.58 4.14 -5.17
C ARG A 57 8.72 3.29 -6.42
N LYS A 58 9.88 3.28 -7.07
CA LYS A 58 10.12 2.56 -8.33
C LYS A 58 10.04 1.06 -8.09
N GLN A 59 10.67 0.58 -7.02
CA GLN A 59 10.58 -0.84 -6.66
C GLN A 59 9.15 -1.27 -6.33
N LEU A 60 8.38 -0.40 -5.66
CA LEU A 60 6.97 -0.67 -5.42
C LEU A 60 6.21 -0.85 -6.74
N HIS A 61 6.30 0.11 -7.67
CA HIS A 61 5.65 0.01 -8.98
C HIS A 61 6.08 -1.23 -9.76
N GLU A 62 7.38 -1.55 -9.80
CA GLU A 62 7.88 -2.75 -10.49
C GLU A 62 7.28 -4.05 -9.92
N LYS A 63 7.06 -4.09 -8.61
CA LYS A 63 6.51 -5.27 -7.92
C LYS A 63 5.00 -5.38 -8.03
N THR A 64 4.30 -4.27 -8.23
CA THR A 64 2.84 -4.23 -8.28
C THR A 64 2.26 -3.99 -9.66
N ARG A 65 3.09 -3.83 -10.70
CA ARG A 65 2.67 -3.50 -12.08
C ARG A 65 1.68 -4.49 -12.71
N GLU A 66 1.65 -5.73 -12.26
CA GLU A 66 0.78 -6.81 -12.78
C GLU A 66 -0.40 -7.09 -11.84
N ILE A 67 -0.61 -6.27 -10.82
CA ILE A 67 -1.68 -6.42 -9.84
C ILE A 67 -2.63 -5.24 -9.99
N ASP A 68 -3.84 -5.54 -10.45
CA ASP A 68 -4.92 -4.56 -10.57
C ASP A 68 -5.58 -4.27 -9.22
N ASP A 69 -6.41 -3.22 -9.18
CA ASP A 69 -7.23 -2.84 -8.02
C ASP A 69 -6.45 -2.54 -6.72
N LEU A 70 -5.26 -1.93 -6.87
CA LEU A 70 -4.46 -1.46 -5.76
C LEU A 70 -4.58 0.05 -5.55
N MET A 71 -4.79 0.44 -4.30
CA MET A 71 -4.56 1.80 -3.83
C MET A 71 -3.07 1.98 -3.52
N ILE A 72 -2.41 2.88 -4.25
CA ILE A 72 -1.02 3.25 -3.97
C ILE A 72 -0.98 4.56 -3.18
N MET A 73 -0.30 4.57 -2.03
CA MET A 73 -0.14 5.78 -1.22
C MET A 73 1.23 5.88 -0.56
N TYR A 74 1.67 7.11 -0.27
CA TYR A 74 2.86 7.35 0.54
C TYR A 74 2.45 7.58 2.00
N ALA A 75 3.10 6.87 2.92
CA ALA A 75 2.79 6.88 4.34
C ALA A 75 3.64 7.86 5.18
N GLY A 76 4.37 8.76 4.53
CA GLY A 76 5.08 9.85 5.20
C GLY A 76 4.25 11.12 5.39
N LYS A 77 4.83 12.10 6.09
CA LYS A 77 4.33 13.49 6.08
C LYS A 77 4.64 14.08 4.69
N ILE A 78 3.62 14.31 3.88
CA ILE A 78 3.77 14.92 2.55
C ILE A 78 4.05 16.43 2.67
N VAL A 79 3.54 17.06 3.72
CA VAL A 79 3.57 18.51 3.89
C VAL A 79 4.28 18.88 5.18
N LYS A 80 5.21 19.85 5.09
CA LYS A 80 5.87 20.45 6.25
C LYS A 80 4.85 21.27 7.05
N GLU A 81 5.05 21.38 8.36
CA GLU A 81 4.22 22.25 9.20
C GLU A 81 4.22 23.68 8.65
N GLY A 82 3.04 24.28 8.54
CA GLY A 82 2.84 25.62 7.97
C GLY A 82 2.63 25.67 6.45
N TYR A 83 2.64 24.53 5.75
CA TYR A 83 2.38 24.45 4.31
C TYR A 83 1.09 23.68 4.03
N ALA A 84 0.46 23.95 2.89
CA ALA A 84 -0.62 23.15 2.32
C ALA A 84 -0.20 22.69 0.91
N TYR A 85 -0.73 21.55 0.46
CA TYR A 85 -0.56 21.09 -0.92
C TYR A 85 -1.91 21.16 -1.62
N VAL A 86 -1.94 21.71 -2.82
CA VAL A 86 -3.13 21.75 -3.69
C VAL A 86 -2.91 20.71 -4.79
N LEU A 87 -3.85 19.76 -4.90
CA LEU A 87 -3.87 18.69 -5.90
C LEU A 87 -4.51 19.16 -7.20
#